data_AF-A0A6B3HAK3-F1
#
_entry.id   AF-A0A6B3HAK3-F1
#
_cell.length_a   1.000
_cell.length_b   1.000
_cell.length_c   1.000
_cell.angle_alpha   90.00
_cell.angle_beta   90.00
_cell.angle_gamma   90.00
#
_symmetry.space_group_name_H-M   'P 1'
#
loop_
_entity.id
_entity.type
_entity.pdbx_description
1 polymer ?
#
loop_
_entity_poly.entity_id
_entity_poly.type
_entity_poly.pdbx_seq_one_letter_code
_entity_poly.pdbx_strand_id
1 'polypeptide(L)'
;SLVVVADGTDGPRYRLLESVAAYCTERLLESGEADEVRRLHRAYYTKLAERADPHLRGHGQRQWLRRLDAETANLRAALDSAVQEKDADRALRLVNAVAWYWRLRGRNHEAERSLSLALSIAGDARPQGPGATAARALSVARATAWLGGVRLAIHGSTDPRAAYEAALRPYAGVDDPAGRARSRWFLASNLYGIGDVAPSEELVARALDGFRSLGDSWGTAAALGSRTYHA
;
A
#
# COMPACT_ATOMS: atom_id res chain seq x y z
N SER A 1 -3.13 -28.48 25.63
CA SER A 1 -3.03 -27.06 25.24
C SER A 1 -3.88 -26.85 23.99
N LEU A 2 -4.75 -25.83 23.95
CA LEU A 2 -5.59 -25.49 22.77
C LEU A 2 -4.88 -24.56 21.76
N VAL A 3 -3.70 -24.07 22.15
CA VAL A 3 -2.85 -23.18 21.36
C VAL A 3 -1.44 -23.76 21.25
N VAL A 4 -0.79 -23.45 20.14
CA VAL A 4 0.63 -23.68 19.89
C VAL A 4 1.34 -22.34 20.08
N VAL A 5 2.40 -22.35 20.88
CA VAL A 5 3.30 -21.20 21.01
C VAL A 5 4.26 -21.22 19.83
N ALA A 6 4.34 -20.11 19.12
CA ALA A 6 5.32 -19.85 18.09
C ALA A 6 6.17 -18.65 18.49
N ASP A 7 7.46 -18.67 18.17
CA ASP A 7 8.30 -17.50 18.37
C ASP A 7 7.82 -16.36 17.47
N GLY A 8 7.54 -15.21 18.07
CA GLY A 8 7.18 -13.98 17.37
C GLY A 8 8.25 -12.92 17.48
N THR A 9 8.18 -11.95 16.58
CA THR A 9 9.22 -10.92 16.42
C THR A 9 9.28 -9.91 17.56
N ASP A 10 8.18 -9.78 18.30
CA ASP A 10 8.00 -8.89 19.45
C ASP A 10 7.57 -9.67 20.73
N GLY A 11 7.72 -11.00 20.74
CA GLY A 11 7.29 -11.87 21.84
C GLY A 11 6.56 -13.15 21.36
N PRO A 12 6.17 -14.06 22.28
CA PRO A 12 5.50 -15.29 21.93
C PRO A 12 4.17 -15.03 21.22
N ARG A 13 3.91 -15.79 20.16
CA ARG A 13 2.63 -15.79 19.44
C ARG A 13 1.89 -17.08 19.72
N TYR A 14 0.58 -16.98 19.78
CA TYR A 14 -0.30 -18.12 20.00
C TYR A 14 -1.10 -18.37 18.73
N ARG A 15 -1.04 -19.60 18.22
CA ARG A 15 -1.89 -20.06 17.12
C ARG A 15 -2.81 -21.12 17.64
N LEU A 16 -4.10 -21.04 17.31
CA LEU A 16 -5.03 -22.11 17.61
C LEU A 16 -4.63 -23.37 16.81
N LEU A 17 -4.85 -24.54 17.40
CA LEU A 17 -4.84 -25.79 16.65
C LEU A 17 -5.94 -25.73 15.57
N GLU A 18 -5.72 -26.35 14.42
CA GLU A 18 -6.63 -26.27 13.28
C GLU A 18 -8.07 -26.69 13.65
N SER A 19 -8.22 -27.80 14.37
CA SER A 19 -9.52 -28.27 14.86
C SER A 19 -10.21 -27.28 15.80
N VAL A 20 -9.43 -26.60 16.65
CA VAL A 20 -9.95 -25.56 17.55
C VAL A 20 -10.35 -24.31 16.77
N ALA A 21 -9.56 -23.92 15.77
CA ALA A 21 -9.89 -22.79 14.90
C ALA A 21 -11.18 -23.04 14.09
N ALA A 22 -11.36 -24.26 13.57
CA ALA A 22 -12.59 -24.68 12.89
C ALA A 22 -13.80 -24.57 13.83
N TYR A 23 -13.70 -25.18 15.02
CA TYR A 23 -14.76 -25.11 16.04
C TYR A 23 -15.11 -23.67 16.45
N CYS A 24 -14.09 -22.83 16.72
CA CYS A 24 -14.30 -21.43 17.05
C CYS A 24 -14.97 -20.65 15.91
N THR A 25 -14.66 -20.98 14.65
CA THR A 25 -15.30 -20.36 13.48
C THR A 25 -16.78 -20.74 13.41
N GLU A 26 -17.12 -22.02 13.61
CA GLU A 26 -18.52 -22.46 13.67
C GLU A 26 -19.28 -21.78 14.81
N ARG A 27 -18.70 -21.69 16.01
CA ARG A 27 -19.30 -20.98 17.15
C ARG A 27 -19.52 -19.50 16.85
N LEU A 28 -18.56 -18.83 16.21
CA LEU A 28 -18.67 -17.43 15.83
C LEU A 28 -19.83 -17.22 14.83
N LEU A 29 -20.00 -18.12 13.86
CA LEU A 29 -21.12 -18.06 12.93
C LEU A 29 -22.46 -18.23 13.65
N GLU A 30 -22.57 -19.22 14.54
CA GLU A 30 -23.80 -19.47 15.29
C GLU A 30 -24.17 -18.34 16.27
N SER A 31 -23.18 -17.61 16.78
CA SER A 31 -23.43 -16.45 17.65
C SER A 31 -24.10 -15.26 16.94
N GLY A 32 -24.05 -15.22 15.60
CA GLY A 32 -24.47 -14.05 14.82
C GLY A 32 -23.49 -12.86 14.85
N GLU A 33 -22.38 -12.95 15.58
CA GLU A 33 -21.39 -11.86 15.73
C GLU A 33 -20.33 -11.83 14.62
N ALA A 34 -20.39 -12.75 13.66
CA ALA A 34 -19.35 -12.92 12.65
C ALA A 34 -19.09 -11.66 11.82
N ASP A 35 -20.15 -10.91 11.45
CA ASP A 35 -20.02 -9.65 10.70
C ASP A 35 -19.35 -8.54 11.52
N GLU A 36 -19.69 -8.46 12.81
CA GLU A 36 -19.08 -7.53 13.75
C GLU A 36 -17.58 -7.80 13.89
N VAL A 37 -17.23 -9.07 14.14
CA VAL A 37 -15.84 -9.49 14.30
C VAL A 37 -15.04 -9.23 13.01
N ARG A 38 -15.60 -9.53 11.83
CA ARG A 38 -14.97 -9.20 10.55
C ARG A 38 -14.75 -7.69 10.42
N ARG A 39 -15.73 -6.85 10.80
CA ARG A 39 -15.59 -5.39 10.75
C ARG A 39 -14.48 -4.88 11.66
N LEU A 40 -14.41 -5.39 12.90
CA LEU A 40 -13.36 -5.03 13.85
C LEU A 40 -11.98 -5.49 13.38
N HIS A 41 -11.87 -6.72 12.86
CA HIS A 41 -10.65 -7.25 12.26
C HIS A 41 -10.14 -6.36 11.13
N ARG A 42 -11.00 -6.03 10.15
CA ARG A 42 -10.67 -5.12 9.05
C ARG A 42 -10.15 -3.78 9.59
N ALA A 43 -10.89 -3.17 10.52
CA ALA A 43 -10.53 -1.88 11.10
C ALA A 43 -9.18 -1.91 11.83
N TYR A 44 -8.89 -2.99 12.56
CA TYR A 44 -7.62 -3.16 13.26
C TYR A 44 -6.45 -3.27 12.29
N TYR A 45 -6.55 -4.14 11.28
CA TYR A 45 -5.44 -4.38 10.35
C TYR A 45 -5.20 -3.21 9.38
N THR A 46 -6.24 -2.45 9.00
CA THR A 46 -6.05 -1.16 8.32
C THR A 46 -5.25 -0.19 9.18
N LYS A 47 -5.62 -0.01 10.45
CA LYS A 47 -4.88 0.88 11.38
C LYS A 47 -3.45 0.41 11.63
N LEU A 48 -3.23 -0.91 11.71
CA LEU A 48 -1.91 -1.49 11.86
C LEU A 48 -1.00 -1.15 10.67
N ALA A 49 -1.52 -1.32 9.45
CA ALA A 49 -0.79 -0.97 8.23
C ALA A 49 -0.47 0.53 8.17
N GLU A 50 -1.43 1.39 8.48
CA GLU A 50 -1.24 2.85 8.52
C GLU A 50 -0.20 3.28 9.55
N ARG A 51 -0.19 2.63 10.72
CA ARG A 51 0.83 2.86 11.74
C ARG A 51 2.21 2.41 11.26
N ALA A 52 2.30 1.34 10.49
CA ALA A 52 3.55 0.80 10.01
C ALA A 52 4.22 1.68 8.93
N ASP A 53 3.44 2.21 7.98
CA ASP A 53 3.95 2.93 6.79
C ASP A 53 5.05 3.98 7.07
N PRO A 54 4.90 4.92 8.02
CA PRO A 54 5.96 5.91 8.29
C PRO A 54 7.23 5.27 8.85
N HIS A 55 7.11 4.19 9.63
CA HIS A 55 8.27 3.52 10.24
C HIS A 55 9.04 2.63 9.25
N LEU A 56 8.48 2.35 8.08
CA LEU A 56 9.17 1.66 6.99
C LEU A 56 10.22 2.55 6.29
N ARG A 57 10.31 3.82 6.66
CA ARG A 57 11.24 4.83 6.11
C ARG A 57 12.11 5.42 7.22
N GLY A 58 12.87 4.56 7.88
CA GLY A 58 13.78 4.98 8.96
C GLY A 58 14.28 3.83 9.81
N HIS A 59 14.75 4.14 11.02
CA HIS A 59 15.36 3.18 11.94
C HIS A 59 14.43 2.00 12.34
N GLY A 60 13.11 2.23 12.33
CA GLY A 60 12.10 1.21 12.67
C GLY A 60 11.87 0.17 11.59
N GLN A 61 12.43 0.35 10.39
CA GLN A 61 12.07 -0.42 9.20
C GLN A 61 12.18 -1.93 9.42
N ARG A 62 13.30 -2.42 9.97
CA ARG A 62 13.52 -3.86 10.19
C ARG A 62 12.48 -4.48 11.14
N GLN A 63 12.11 -3.78 12.20
CA GLN A 63 11.12 -4.26 13.17
C GLN A 63 9.73 -4.30 12.53
N TRP A 64 9.32 -3.21 11.88
CA TRP A 64 8.00 -3.11 11.26
C TRP A 64 7.82 -4.06 10.08
N LEU A 65 8.86 -4.27 9.29
CA LEU A 65 8.83 -5.28 8.23
C LEU A 65 8.62 -6.69 8.79
N ARG A 66 9.36 -7.08 9.83
CA ARG A 66 9.19 -8.37 10.50
C ARG A 66 7.76 -8.55 11.05
N ARG A 67 7.20 -7.49 11.63
CA ARG A 67 5.81 -7.48 12.10
C ARG A 67 4.81 -7.67 10.97
N LEU A 68 4.93 -6.91 9.86
CA LEU A 68 4.05 -7.04 8.71
C LEU A 68 4.19 -8.40 8.01
N ASP A 69 5.38 -8.98 7.95
CA ASP A 69 5.61 -10.34 7.45
C ASP A 69 4.76 -11.33 8.23
N ALA A 70 4.78 -11.23 9.56
CA ALA A 70 4.03 -12.11 10.44
C ALA A 70 2.51 -11.87 10.40
N GLU A 71 2.05 -10.71 9.93
CA GLU A 71 0.62 -10.35 9.76
C GLU A 71 0.10 -10.48 8.32
N THR A 72 0.90 -10.99 7.38
CA THR A 72 0.54 -11.05 5.94
C THR A 72 -0.84 -11.69 5.72
N ALA A 73 -1.11 -12.83 6.36
CA ALA A 73 -2.38 -13.53 6.19
C ALA A 73 -3.58 -12.72 6.69
N ASN A 74 -3.40 -12.00 7.80
CA ASN A 74 -4.45 -11.15 8.37
C ASN A 74 -4.68 -9.88 7.54
N LEU A 75 -3.61 -9.28 6.98
CA LEU A 75 -3.73 -8.15 6.05
C LEU A 75 -4.48 -8.55 4.78
N ARG A 76 -4.22 -9.75 4.24
CA ARG A 76 -4.96 -10.29 3.10
C ARG A 76 -6.43 -10.52 3.44
N ALA A 77 -6.71 -11.21 4.55
CA ALA A 77 -8.08 -11.43 5.00
C ALA A 77 -8.86 -10.12 5.26
N ALA A 78 -8.18 -9.09 5.77
CA ALA A 78 -8.76 -7.77 5.95
C ALA A 78 -9.12 -7.10 4.61
N LEU A 79 -8.26 -7.23 3.59
CA LEU A 79 -8.54 -6.73 2.25
C LEU A 79 -9.69 -7.50 1.60
N ASP A 80 -9.65 -8.84 1.62
CA ASP A 80 -10.69 -9.70 1.03
C ASP A 80 -12.06 -9.39 1.64
N SER A 81 -12.11 -9.21 2.96
CA SER A 81 -13.34 -8.85 3.64
C SER A 81 -13.80 -7.42 3.31
N ALA A 82 -12.88 -6.46 3.12
CA ALA A 82 -13.26 -5.10 2.68
C ALA A 82 -13.85 -5.12 1.26
N VAL A 83 -13.30 -5.98 0.40
CA VAL A 83 -13.77 -6.19 -0.97
C VAL A 83 -15.17 -6.79 -1.00
N GLN A 84 -15.41 -7.85 -0.21
CA GLN A 84 -16.72 -8.51 -0.11
C GLN A 84 -17.82 -7.52 0.32
N GLU A 85 -17.50 -6.63 1.26
CA GLU A 85 -18.43 -5.59 1.76
C GLU A 85 -18.51 -4.35 0.85
N LYS A 86 -17.78 -4.33 -0.27
CA LYS A 86 -17.65 -3.16 -1.16
C LYS A 86 -17.20 -1.88 -0.43
N ASP A 87 -16.39 -2.03 0.63
CA ASP A 87 -15.84 -0.91 1.42
C ASP A 87 -14.58 -0.35 0.73
N ALA A 88 -14.80 0.47 -0.30
CA ALA A 88 -13.75 1.12 -1.07
C ALA A 88 -12.79 1.96 -0.20
N ASP A 89 -13.36 2.69 0.77
CA ASP A 89 -12.71 3.23 1.97
C ASP A 89 -11.54 2.43 2.48
N ARG A 90 -11.90 1.34 3.14
CA ARG A 90 -10.92 0.54 3.87
C ARG A 90 -10.00 -0.18 2.93
N ALA A 91 -10.50 -0.65 1.78
CA ALA A 91 -9.66 -1.29 0.76
C ALA A 91 -8.56 -0.34 0.29
N LEU A 92 -8.89 0.88 -0.14
CA LEU A 92 -7.92 1.88 -0.60
C LEU A 92 -6.94 2.30 0.49
N ARG A 93 -7.42 2.54 1.71
CA ARG A 93 -6.55 2.88 2.85
C ARG A 93 -5.54 1.77 3.14
N LEU A 94 -6.02 0.53 3.19
CA LEU A 94 -5.18 -0.63 3.46
C LEU A 94 -4.11 -0.82 2.38
N VAL A 95 -4.49 -0.88 1.09
CA VAL A 95 -3.52 -1.12 0.00
C VAL A 95 -2.49 0.00 -0.12
N ASN A 96 -2.87 1.26 0.10
CA ASN A 96 -1.94 2.38 0.10
C ASN A 96 -0.91 2.28 1.24
N ALA A 97 -1.35 1.85 2.42
CA ALA A 97 -0.48 1.71 3.60
C ALA A 97 0.50 0.53 3.48
N VAL A 98 0.12 -0.55 2.80
CA VAL A 98 0.99 -1.73 2.60
C VAL A 98 1.80 -1.70 1.31
N ALA A 99 1.54 -0.75 0.39
CA ALA A 99 2.20 -0.70 -0.91
C ALA A 99 3.74 -0.64 -0.82
N TRP A 100 4.27 0.17 0.10
CA TRP A 100 5.70 0.27 0.31
C TRP A 100 6.29 -1.01 0.95
N TYR A 101 5.54 -1.66 1.84
CA TYR A 101 5.92 -2.97 2.37
C TYR A 101 6.07 -4.01 1.24
N TRP A 102 5.10 -4.07 0.32
CA TRP A 102 5.20 -4.98 -0.83
C TRP A 102 6.43 -4.70 -1.68
N ARG A 103 6.74 -3.42 -1.95
CA ARG A 103 7.94 -3.03 -2.69
C ARG A 103 9.22 -3.48 -1.99
N LEU A 104 9.33 -3.27 -0.67
CA LEU A 104 10.49 -3.68 0.13
C LEU A 104 10.67 -5.20 0.22
N ARG A 105 9.58 -5.96 0.01
CA ARG A 105 9.57 -7.43 0.03
C ARG A 105 9.54 -8.07 -1.36
N GLY A 106 9.59 -7.28 -2.43
CA GLY A 106 9.51 -7.79 -3.80
C GLY A 106 8.16 -8.44 -4.16
N ARG A 107 7.09 -8.13 -3.44
CA ARG A 107 5.75 -8.74 -3.60
C ARG A 107 4.92 -8.05 -4.69
N ASN A 108 5.52 -7.87 -5.86
CA ASN A 108 4.96 -7.03 -6.93
C ASN A 108 3.61 -7.57 -7.46
N HIS A 109 3.48 -8.89 -7.69
CA HIS A 109 2.20 -9.47 -8.16
C HIS A 109 1.08 -9.39 -7.11
N GLU A 110 1.42 -9.49 -5.81
CA GLU A 110 0.44 -9.27 -4.75
C GLU A 110 -0.03 -7.81 -4.75
N ALA A 111 0.91 -6.87 -4.85
CA ALA A 111 0.60 -5.45 -4.96
C ALA A 111 -0.29 -5.14 -6.17
N GLU A 112 0.06 -5.64 -7.36
CA GLU A 112 -0.71 -5.41 -8.58
C GLU A 112 -2.16 -5.88 -8.44
N ARG A 113 -2.38 -7.12 -7.98
CA ARG A 113 -3.71 -7.68 -7.79
C ARG A 113 -4.51 -6.88 -6.77
N SER A 114 -3.92 -6.63 -5.60
CA SER A 114 -4.60 -5.95 -4.49
C SER A 114 -4.94 -4.50 -4.81
N LEU A 115 -4.02 -3.74 -5.41
CA LEU A 115 -4.26 -2.36 -5.83
C LEU A 115 -5.32 -2.28 -6.92
N SER A 116 -5.26 -3.17 -7.92
CA SER A 116 -6.26 -3.23 -9.00
C SER A 116 -7.65 -3.50 -8.45
N LEU A 117 -7.77 -4.44 -7.52
CA LEU A 117 -9.05 -4.79 -6.89
C LEU A 117 -9.63 -3.64 -6.08
N ALA A 118 -8.82 -2.97 -5.25
CA ALA A 118 -9.26 -1.82 -4.47
C ALA A 118 -9.71 -0.65 -5.36
N LEU A 119 -9.00 -0.38 -6.45
CA LEU A 119 -9.36 0.65 -7.43
C LEU A 119 -10.65 0.31 -8.18
N SER A 120 -10.86 -0.97 -8.55
CA SER A 120 -12.09 -1.41 -9.21
C SER A 120 -13.33 -1.11 -8.37
N ILE A 121 -13.30 -1.49 -7.10
CA ILE A 121 -14.44 -1.28 -6.18
C ILE A 121 -14.67 0.21 -5.92
N ALA A 122 -13.60 1.00 -5.87
CA ALA A 122 -13.72 2.45 -5.73
C ALA A 122 -14.37 3.11 -6.94
N GLY A 123 -14.19 2.57 -8.15
CA GLY A 123 -14.86 3.03 -9.37
C GLY A 123 -16.36 2.76 -9.37
N ASP A 124 -16.78 1.66 -8.74
CA ASP A 124 -18.20 1.26 -8.65
C ASP A 124 -18.95 1.95 -7.49
N ALA A 125 -18.22 2.46 -6.50
CA ALA A 125 -18.79 3.04 -5.29
C ALA A 125 -19.28 4.48 -5.49
N ARG A 126 -20.49 4.79 -5.02
CA ARG A 126 -20.97 6.18 -4.93
C ARG A 126 -20.39 6.86 -3.69
N PRO A 127 -19.76 8.06 -3.82
CA PRO A 127 -19.26 8.78 -2.66
C PRO A 127 -20.40 9.24 -1.72
N GLN A 128 -20.20 9.03 -0.41
CA GLN A 128 -21.14 9.43 0.65
C GLN A 128 -20.89 10.90 1.09
N GLY A 129 -21.00 11.85 0.15
CA GLY A 129 -20.88 13.29 0.41
C GLY A 129 -19.49 13.92 0.14
N PRO A 130 -19.39 15.28 0.15
CA PRO A 130 -18.22 16.00 -0.40
C PRO A 130 -16.88 15.68 0.29
N GLY A 131 -16.86 15.60 1.62
CA GLY A 131 -15.64 15.25 2.38
C GLY A 131 -15.17 13.82 2.13
N ALA A 132 -16.10 12.88 1.99
CA ALA A 132 -15.80 11.50 1.62
C ALA A 132 -15.29 11.40 0.17
N THR A 133 -15.76 12.28 -0.73
CA THR A 133 -15.25 12.37 -2.10
C THR A 133 -13.79 12.82 -2.15
N ALA A 134 -13.41 13.85 -1.39
CA ALA A 134 -12.04 14.35 -1.38
C ALA A 134 -11.04 13.33 -0.81
N ALA A 135 -11.35 12.70 0.33
CA ALA A 135 -10.51 11.67 0.93
C ALA A 135 -10.37 10.43 0.03
N ARG A 136 -11.46 10.05 -0.68
CA ARG A 136 -11.42 8.96 -1.66
C ARG A 136 -10.58 9.32 -2.88
N ALA A 137 -10.73 10.52 -3.43
CA ALA A 137 -9.93 10.98 -4.56
C ALA A 137 -8.43 10.94 -4.25
N LEU A 138 -8.03 11.36 -3.04
CA LEU A 138 -6.66 11.26 -2.55
C LEU A 138 -6.17 9.80 -2.53
N SER A 139 -6.98 8.91 -1.96
CA SER A 139 -6.63 7.49 -1.83
C SER A 139 -6.55 6.79 -3.19
N VAL A 140 -7.43 7.15 -4.13
CA VAL A 140 -7.40 6.70 -5.52
C VAL A 140 -6.14 7.20 -6.22
N ALA A 141 -5.76 8.47 -6.04
CA ALA A 141 -4.57 9.02 -6.69
C ALA A 141 -3.29 8.31 -6.23
N ARG A 142 -3.14 8.08 -4.92
CA ARG A 142 -2.03 7.31 -4.37
C ARG A 142 -2.01 5.88 -4.88
N ALA A 143 -3.15 5.18 -4.86
CA ALA A 143 -3.24 3.78 -5.27
C ALA A 143 -2.98 3.60 -6.78
N THR A 144 -3.47 4.53 -7.60
CA THR A 144 -3.21 4.55 -9.05
C THR A 144 -1.72 4.71 -9.34
N ALA A 145 -1.04 5.62 -8.64
CA ALA A 145 0.40 5.81 -8.81
C ALA A 145 1.22 4.60 -8.35
N TRP A 146 0.85 3.99 -7.21
CA TRP A 146 1.47 2.73 -6.77
C TRP A 146 1.29 1.63 -7.81
N LEU A 147 0.08 1.46 -8.34
CA LEU A 147 -0.21 0.45 -9.35
C LEU A 147 0.58 0.70 -10.64
N GLY A 148 0.69 1.96 -11.07
CA GLY A 148 1.51 2.35 -12.22
C GLY A 148 2.98 1.95 -12.05
N GLY A 149 3.58 2.27 -10.90
CA GLY A 149 4.98 1.90 -10.63
C GLY A 149 5.20 0.39 -10.49
N VAL A 150 4.24 -0.33 -9.89
CA VAL A 150 4.27 -1.80 -9.82
C VAL A 150 4.17 -2.41 -11.22
N ARG A 151 3.29 -1.91 -12.08
CA ARG A 151 3.16 -2.40 -13.47
C ARG A 151 4.40 -2.12 -14.29
N LEU A 152 5.00 -0.93 -14.16
CA LEU A 152 6.30 -0.63 -14.78
C LEU A 152 7.39 -1.62 -14.32
N ALA A 153 7.41 -1.97 -13.02
CA ALA A 153 8.39 -2.91 -12.49
C ALA A 153 8.20 -4.36 -12.97
N ILE A 154 6.97 -4.81 -13.21
CA ILE A 154 6.67 -6.19 -13.64
C ILE A 154 6.75 -6.31 -15.17
N HIS A 155 6.15 -5.36 -15.88
CA HIS A 155 5.83 -5.48 -17.31
C HIS A 155 6.66 -4.55 -18.20
N GLY A 156 7.39 -3.58 -17.63
CA GLY A 156 8.03 -2.51 -18.38
C GLY A 156 7.02 -1.57 -19.06
N SER A 157 7.48 -0.79 -20.03
CA SER A 157 6.61 -0.02 -20.94
C SER A 157 7.35 0.27 -22.25
N THR A 158 6.62 0.25 -23.36
CA THR A 158 7.10 0.77 -24.66
C THR A 158 7.00 2.29 -24.75
N ASP A 159 6.15 2.91 -23.92
CA ASP A 159 6.05 4.37 -23.74
C ASP A 159 6.04 4.68 -22.22
N PRO A 160 7.23 4.80 -21.60
CA PRO A 160 7.34 5.13 -20.18
C PRO A 160 6.68 6.46 -19.81
N ARG A 161 6.68 7.45 -20.71
CA ARG A 161 6.10 8.77 -20.47
C ARG A 161 4.60 8.70 -20.32
N ALA A 162 3.91 8.12 -21.30
CA ALA A 162 2.47 7.93 -21.22
C ALA A 162 2.06 7.12 -19.97
N ALA A 163 2.87 6.11 -19.59
CA ALA A 163 2.60 5.27 -18.43
C ALA A 163 2.63 6.05 -17.11
N TYR A 164 3.67 6.85 -16.83
CA TYR A 164 3.69 7.62 -15.58
C TYR A 164 2.73 8.81 -15.61
N GLU A 165 2.47 9.42 -16.77
CA GLU A 165 1.49 10.50 -16.88
C GLU A 165 0.08 10.01 -16.55
N ALA A 166 -0.29 8.83 -17.05
CA ALA A 166 -1.54 8.18 -16.69
C ALA A 166 -1.59 7.87 -15.19
N ALA A 167 -0.49 7.39 -14.61
CA ALA A 167 -0.39 7.07 -13.18
C ALA A 167 -0.50 8.32 -12.27
N LEU A 168 -0.04 9.48 -12.76
CA LEU A 168 -0.09 10.75 -12.04
C LEU A 168 -1.34 11.60 -12.35
N ARG A 169 -2.10 11.29 -13.40
CA ARG A 169 -3.30 12.05 -13.82
C ARG A 169 -4.29 12.29 -12.67
N PRO A 170 -4.61 11.32 -11.79
CA PRO A 170 -5.53 11.58 -10.68
C PRO A 170 -5.06 12.67 -9.71
N TYR A 171 -3.75 12.97 -9.66
CA TYR A 171 -3.24 14.03 -8.80
C TYR A 171 -3.65 15.44 -9.26
N ALA A 172 -4.10 15.63 -10.50
CA ALA A 172 -4.48 16.95 -11.02
C ALA A 172 -5.66 17.58 -10.27
N GLY A 173 -6.55 16.76 -9.69
CA GLY A 173 -7.73 17.21 -8.95
C GLY A 173 -7.60 17.13 -7.42
N VAL A 174 -6.42 16.83 -6.87
CA VAL A 174 -6.22 16.65 -5.43
C VAL A 174 -5.00 17.41 -4.92
N ASP A 175 -5.14 18.00 -3.74
CA ASP A 175 -4.05 18.66 -3.03
C ASP A 175 -3.34 17.68 -2.08
N ASP A 176 -2.28 17.05 -2.59
CA ASP A 176 -1.43 16.13 -1.84
C ASP A 176 0.03 16.22 -2.33
N PRO A 177 0.74 17.30 -1.96
CA PRO A 177 2.10 17.52 -2.42
C PRO A 177 3.05 16.38 -1.99
N ALA A 178 2.84 15.84 -0.78
CA ALA A 178 3.65 14.74 -0.24
C ALA A 178 3.45 13.43 -1.01
N GLY A 179 2.20 13.01 -1.22
CA GLY A 179 1.92 11.83 -2.03
C GLY A 179 2.36 12.00 -3.47
N ARG A 180 2.17 13.18 -4.07
CA ARG A 180 2.61 13.47 -5.44
C ARG A 180 4.13 13.37 -5.59
N ALA A 181 4.90 13.95 -4.67
CA ALA A 181 6.37 13.84 -4.67
C ALA A 181 6.82 12.37 -4.52
N ARG A 182 6.20 11.63 -3.59
CA ARG A 182 6.48 10.20 -3.37
C ARG A 182 6.14 9.33 -4.59
N SER A 183 4.99 9.57 -5.21
CA SER A 183 4.56 8.88 -6.42
C SER A 183 5.50 9.13 -7.59
N ARG A 184 5.95 10.37 -7.80
CA ARG A 184 6.95 10.70 -8.84
C ARG A 184 8.25 9.95 -8.63
N TRP A 185 8.80 10.01 -7.40
CA TRP A 185 10.03 9.28 -7.07
C TRP A 185 9.87 7.78 -7.27
N PHE A 186 8.76 7.20 -6.80
CA PHE A 186 8.52 5.77 -6.94
C PHE A 186 8.41 5.35 -8.41
N LEU A 187 7.66 6.10 -9.23
CA LEU A 187 7.55 5.83 -10.67
C LEU A 187 8.92 5.91 -11.34
N ALA A 188 9.69 6.98 -11.09
CA ALA A 188 11.04 7.13 -11.61
C ALA A 188 11.96 5.98 -11.20
N SER A 189 11.83 5.49 -9.96
CA SER A 189 12.65 4.41 -9.45
C SER A 189 12.46 3.06 -10.15
N ASN A 190 11.37 2.89 -10.90
CA ASN A 190 11.09 1.70 -11.70
C ASN A 190 11.35 1.93 -13.19
N LEU A 191 11.94 3.08 -13.56
CA LEU A 191 12.42 3.40 -14.91
C LEU A 191 13.95 3.26 -15.04
N TYR A 192 14.66 2.85 -13.99
CA TYR A 192 16.10 2.61 -14.06
C TYR A 192 16.42 1.39 -14.92
N GLY A 193 17.35 1.54 -15.86
CA GLY A 193 17.98 0.42 -16.57
C GLY A 193 17.34 -0.01 -17.89
N ILE A 194 16.35 0.72 -18.42
CA ILE A 194 15.77 0.43 -19.75
C ILE A 194 15.56 1.73 -20.53
N GLY A 195 16.31 1.91 -21.62
CA GLY A 195 16.06 2.94 -22.63
C GLY A 195 16.47 4.37 -22.23
N ASP A 196 15.68 5.35 -22.69
CA ASP A 196 15.89 6.77 -22.44
C ASP A 196 15.75 7.11 -20.95
N VAL A 197 16.81 7.70 -20.38
CA VAL A 197 16.88 8.07 -18.96
C VAL A 197 16.16 9.39 -18.65
N ALA A 198 15.93 10.23 -19.67
CA ALA A 198 15.38 11.57 -19.49
C ALA A 198 14.01 11.61 -18.77
N PRO A 199 13.06 10.69 -19.03
CA PRO A 199 11.79 10.70 -18.32
C PRO A 199 11.94 10.35 -16.83
N SER A 200 12.93 9.54 -16.47
CA SER A 200 13.23 9.24 -15.06
C SER A 200 13.90 10.43 -14.38
N GLU A 201 14.89 11.07 -15.02
CA GLU A 201 15.56 12.27 -14.51
C GLU A 201 14.58 13.40 -14.19
N GLU A 202 13.63 13.68 -15.10
CA GLU A 202 12.61 14.70 -14.91
C GLU A 202 11.75 14.42 -13.67
N LEU A 203 11.30 13.17 -13.51
CA LEU A 203 10.49 12.77 -12.37
C LEU A 203 11.28 12.84 -11.06
N VAL A 204 12.55 12.42 -11.05
CA VAL A 204 13.42 12.51 -9.88
C VAL A 204 13.65 13.97 -9.49
N ALA A 205 13.90 14.87 -10.43
CA ALA A 205 14.07 16.31 -10.16
C ALA A 205 12.81 16.91 -9.52
N ARG A 206 11.63 16.68 -10.12
CA ARG A 206 10.35 17.15 -9.58
C ARG A 206 10.01 16.54 -8.21
N ALA A 207 10.41 15.29 -7.96
CA ALA A 207 10.24 14.66 -6.66
C ALA A 207 11.17 15.26 -5.61
N LEU A 208 12.43 15.51 -5.96
CA LEU A 208 13.44 16.12 -5.09
C LEU A 208 13.01 17.52 -4.64
N ASP A 209 12.52 18.35 -5.56
CA ASP A 209 12.01 19.69 -5.22
C ASP A 209 10.81 19.61 -4.27
N GLY A 210 9.91 18.65 -4.51
CA GLY A 210 8.78 18.36 -3.63
C GLY A 210 9.22 17.90 -2.23
N PHE A 211 10.19 17.00 -2.13
CA PHE A 211 10.68 16.55 -0.82
C PHE A 211 11.40 17.66 -0.05
N ARG A 212 12.17 18.50 -0.74
CA ARG A 212 12.86 19.64 -0.13
C ARG A 212 11.89 20.68 0.41
N SER A 213 10.85 21.04 -0.36
CA SER A 213 9.85 22.01 0.09
C SER A 213 9.04 21.50 1.30
N LEU A 214 8.89 20.18 1.43
CA LEU A 214 8.21 19.52 2.54
C LEU A 214 9.12 19.20 3.74
N GLY A 215 10.44 19.42 3.63
CA GLY A 215 11.39 18.99 4.65
C GLY A 215 11.51 17.46 4.82
N ASP A 216 11.11 16.67 3.81
CA ASP A 216 11.20 15.21 3.84
C ASP A 216 12.66 14.78 3.61
N SER A 217 13.38 14.54 4.71
CA SER A 217 14.79 14.15 4.67
C SER A 217 15.01 12.77 4.05
N TRP A 218 14.12 11.82 4.33
CA TRP A 218 14.19 10.48 3.74
C TRP A 218 13.93 10.55 2.23
N GLY A 219 12.88 11.26 1.81
CA GLY A 219 12.55 11.46 0.40
C GLY A 219 13.66 12.18 -0.35
N THR A 220 14.26 13.21 0.25
CA THR A 220 15.40 13.93 -0.31
C THR A 220 16.59 13.00 -0.53
N ALA A 221 16.96 12.20 0.48
CA ALA A 221 18.04 11.22 0.36
C ALA A 221 17.74 10.16 -0.72
N ALA A 222 16.49 9.66 -0.77
CA ALA A 222 16.06 8.67 -1.74
C ALA A 222 16.12 9.21 -3.18
N ALA A 223 15.70 10.45 -3.40
CA ALA A 223 15.77 11.12 -4.70
C ALA A 223 17.21 11.48 -5.10
N LEU A 224 18.08 11.84 -4.16
CA LEU A 224 19.50 12.06 -4.47
C LEU A 224 20.22 10.76 -4.83
N GLY A 225 20.00 9.67 -4.09
CA GLY A 225 20.55 8.36 -4.43
C GLY A 225 19.99 7.81 -5.75
N SER A 226 18.78 8.20 -6.11
CA SER A 226 18.19 7.93 -7.42
C SER A 226 18.94 8.61 -8.58
N ARG A 227 19.44 9.84 -8.38
CA ARG A 227 20.21 10.56 -9.40
C ARG A 227 21.55 9.91 -9.73
N THR A 228 22.15 9.15 -8.83
CA THR A 228 23.44 8.50 -9.10
C THR A 228 23.35 7.40 -10.16
N TYR A 229 22.14 6.92 -10.47
CA TYR A 229 21.89 5.97 -11.56
C TYR A 229 21.74 6.63 -12.93
N HIS A 230 21.77 7.97 -12.98
CA HIS A 230 21.69 8.76 -14.22
C HIS A 230 23.04 9.39 -14.62
N ALA A 231 24.04 9.32 -13.74
CA ALA A 231 25.40 9.76 -13.99
C ALA A 231 26.22 8.64 -14.62
#